data_AF-A0AAN7AEN3-F1
#
_entry.id   AF-A0AAN7AEN3-F1
#
_cell.length_a   1.000
_cell.length_b   1.000
_cell.length_c   1.000
_cell.angle_alpha   90.00
_cell.angle_beta   90.00
_cell.angle_gamma   90.00
#
_symmetry.space_group_name_H-M   'P 1'
#
loop_
_entity.id
_entity.type
_entity.pdbx_description
1 polymer ?
#
loop_
_entity_poly.entity_id
_entity_poly.type
_entity_poly.pdbx_seq_one_letter_code
_entity_poly.pdbx_strand_id
1 'polypeptide(L)'
;MSFNRDISISSIIPNVGLWNYTTPAAVDFNNTLSVFYLGSSDDGIFYITTTNGTNWTSVKNVSTPLRGYDNNGTWYSTSKDGVTWTGQISISGQVGGQGFRPKTAPSAVVYQEKLYLFWSGNGQDGIFFSTFDGKNWKKQDRLKTPGIADYTNGYAVTFNGLLYLFWNGPGNNGTWLMTMDSSGNWSPQASIRDQLKSGIMNFYKSTSPTALVLADSFVLRLFWISTDKSVWYTDYKADTKKWQPAQNLSNDIQISPLMEFSGVCAVTSQLIPYVFTEATDKTLWCAQSLNYELTSDNMLSPATAINYNWSFTVKSTDAVLIDWAKKRCHGEFVVPTGDGNKSIANWLFKNLSDSNAPQFQQVADKIVALFGACMSKPGVAHYIRGKIIDLPSVPNSGVLLVWHLLMDSN
;
A
#
# COMPACT_ATOMS: atom_id res chain seq x y z
N MET A 1 -13.78 11.75 7.40
CA MET A 1 -13.53 10.49 8.12
C MET A 1 -12.05 10.53 8.44
N SER A 2 -11.71 10.79 9.69
CA SER A 2 -10.33 10.90 10.17
C SER A 2 -9.88 9.54 10.70
N PHE A 3 -8.59 9.23 10.56
CA PHE A 3 -8.00 8.16 11.37
C PHE A 3 -8.13 8.53 12.85
N ASN A 4 -8.24 7.52 13.71
CA ASN A 4 -8.23 7.75 15.15
C ASN A 4 -6.86 8.31 15.58
N ARG A 5 -6.87 9.40 16.37
CA ARG A 5 -5.70 10.14 16.87
C ARG A 5 -4.79 9.35 17.81
N ASP A 6 -5.20 8.18 18.28
CA ASP A 6 -4.49 7.43 19.31
C ASP A 6 -3.78 6.19 18.74
N ILE A 7 -2.61 6.47 18.16
CA ILE A 7 -1.52 5.55 17.76
C ILE A 7 -1.48 5.22 16.27
N SER A 8 -0.83 6.12 15.54
CA SER A 8 0.05 5.78 14.42
C SER A 8 1.38 6.48 14.73
N ILE A 9 2.15 5.90 15.65
CA ILE A 9 3.48 6.42 15.98
C ILE A 9 4.35 6.13 14.77
N SER A 10 4.66 7.18 14.03
CA SER A 10 5.77 7.11 13.10
C SER A 10 7.04 6.94 13.94
N SER A 11 7.91 6.04 13.49
CA SER A 11 9.17 5.79 14.18
C SER A 11 10.33 6.02 13.23
N ILE A 12 11.41 6.57 13.78
CA ILE A 12 12.68 6.66 13.07
C ILE A 12 13.20 5.24 12.88
N ILE A 13 13.58 4.90 11.66
CA ILE A 13 14.31 3.67 11.39
C ILE A 13 15.79 3.93 11.68
N PRO A 14 16.38 3.25 12.69
CA PRO A 14 17.71 3.59 13.16
C PRO A 14 18.79 3.25 12.13
N ASN A 15 19.89 3.99 12.16
CA ASN A 15 21.12 3.73 11.39
C ASN A 15 20.96 3.78 9.86
N VAL A 16 19.94 4.47 9.34
CA VAL A 16 19.76 4.72 7.91
C VAL A 16 20.40 6.06 7.55
N GLY A 17 21.40 6.04 6.66
CA GLY A 17 21.95 7.25 6.06
C GLY A 17 21.42 7.45 4.65
N LEU A 18 20.48 8.39 4.47
CA LEU A 18 19.88 8.72 3.16
C LEU A 18 20.69 9.78 2.41
N TRP A 19 20.78 9.62 1.09
CA TRP A 19 21.14 10.71 0.20
C TRP A 19 20.00 11.74 0.15
N ASN A 20 20.34 13.03 0.06
CA ASN A 20 19.33 14.08 0.02
C ASN A 20 18.43 13.95 -1.23
N TYR A 21 17.18 14.38 -1.11
CA TYR A 21 16.25 14.49 -2.24
C TYR A 21 15.94 13.13 -2.88
N THR A 22 15.98 12.07 -2.07
CA THR A 22 15.65 10.73 -2.52
C THR A 22 14.25 10.36 -2.05
N THR A 23 13.74 9.25 -2.57
CA THR A 23 12.56 8.60 -2.00
C THR A 23 12.91 7.12 -1.93
N PRO A 24 12.79 6.48 -0.76
CA PRO A 24 13.06 5.06 -0.65
C PRO A 24 12.09 4.27 -1.53
N ALA A 25 12.44 3.03 -1.82
CA ALA A 25 11.54 2.05 -2.44
C ALA A 25 11.33 0.91 -1.46
N ALA A 26 10.12 0.37 -1.36
CA ALA A 26 9.83 -0.71 -0.45
C ALA A 26 9.02 -1.81 -1.14
N VAL A 27 9.28 -3.06 -0.75
CA VAL A 27 8.62 -4.24 -1.29
C VAL A 27 8.53 -5.29 -0.18
N ASP A 28 7.42 -6.03 -0.15
CA ASP A 28 7.32 -7.25 0.64
C ASP A 28 7.79 -8.44 -0.20
N PHE A 29 8.66 -9.26 0.38
CA PHE A 29 9.10 -10.50 -0.23
C PHE A 29 9.18 -11.59 0.84
N ASN A 30 8.41 -12.67 0.68
CA ASN A 30 8.32 -13.77 1.64
C ASN A 30 8.04 -13.28 3.08
N ASN A 31 7.02 -12.42 3.25
CA ASN A 31 6.63 -11.82 4.53
C ASN A 31 7.73 -10.98 5.19
N THR A 32 8.73 -10.57 4.41
CA THR A 32 9.81 -9.69 4.85
C THR A 32 9.73 -8.39 4.08
N LEU A 33 9.39 -7.33 4.79
CA LEU A 33 9.40 -5.98 4.27
C LEU A 33 10.83 -5.51 4.10
N SER A 34 11.21 -5.20 2.87
CA SER A 34 12.51 -4.64 2.51
C SER A 34 12.35 -3.18 2.09
N VAL A 35 13.19 -2.29 2.64
CA VAL A 35 13.23 -0.87 2.27
C VAL A 35 14.60 -0.55 1.70
N PHE A 36 14.62 -0.18 0.42
CA PHE A 36 15.77 0.18 -0.38
C PHE A 36 15.94 1.69 -0.44
N TYR A 37 17.19 2.16 -0.41
CA TYR A 37 17.51 3.57 -0.44
C TYR A 37 18.91 3.85 -0.99
N LEU A 38 19.14 5.09 -1.42
CA LEU A 38 20.46 5.59 -1.79
C LEU A 38 21.24 5.98 -0.53
N GLY A 39 22.46 5.46 -0.41
CA GLY A 39 23.34 5.77 0.72
C GLY A 39 23.78 7.24 0.74
N SER A 40 23.91 7.81 1.94
CA SER A 40 24.30 9.21 2.15
C SER A 40 25.67 9.60 1.58
N SER A 41 26.51 8.62 1.23
CA SER A 41 27.84 8.83 0.62
C SER A 41 27.83 8.66 -0.91
N ASP A 42 26.64 8.55 -1.53
CA ASP A 42 26.47 8.27 -2.96
C ASP A 42 27.16 6.97 -3.42
N ASP A 43 27.35 6.01 -2.52
CA ASP A 43 28.24 4.87 -2.72
C ASP A 43 27.50 3.58 -3.13
N GLY A 44 26.17 3.58 -3.13
CA GLY A 44 25.40 2.42 -3.57
C GLY A 44 23.92 2.45 -3.23
N ILE A 45 23.27 1.32 -3.54
CA ILE A 45 21.91 1.01 -3.10
C ILE A 45 22.03 0.13 -1.86
N PHE A 46 21.39 0.57 -0.79
CA PHE A 46 21.35 -0.13 0.49
C PHE A 46 19.93 -0.54 0.81
N TYR A 47 19.80 -1.50 1.72
CA TYR A 47 18.50 -1.91 2.21
C TYR A 47 18.55 -2.41 3.64
N ILE A 48 17.39 -2.33 4.27
CA ILE A 48 17.09 -2.86 5.59
C ILE A 48 15.81 -3.68 5.51
N THR A 49 15.63 -4.60 6.46
CA THR A 49 14.47 -5.50 6.45
C THR A 49 13.79 -5.56 7.81
N THR A 50 12.51 -5.90 7.80
CA THR A 50 11.72 -6.19 9.01
C THR A 50 10.62 -7.20 8.69
N THR A 51 10.20 -7.97 9.69
CA THR A 51 9.03 -8.86 9.61
C THR A 51 7.83 -8.33 10.41
N ASN A 52 8.00 -7.21 11.12
CA ASN A 52 6.98 -6.70 12.04
C ASN A 52 6.85 -5.16 12.06
N GLY A 53 7.67 -4.44 11.29
CA GLY A 53 7.63 -2.98 11.22
C GLY A 53 8.32 -2.24 12.37
N THR A 54 8.82 -2.96 13.38
CA THR A 54 9.42 -2.36 14.59
C THR A 54 10.86 -2.78 14.81
N ASN A 55 11.19 -4.04 14.54
CA ASN A 55 12.54 -4.58 14.64
C ASN A 55 13.17 -4.61 13.24
N TRP A 56 14.14 -3.73 13.03
CA TRP A 56 14.84 -3.58 11.76
C TRP A 56 16.22 -4.23 11.80
N THR A 57 16.62 -4.89 10.71
CA THR A 57 17.96 -5.47 10.59
C THR A 57 19.03 -4.40 10.44
N SER A 58 20.30 -4.80 10.59
CA SER A 58 21.42 -3.95 10.15
C SER A 58 21.32 -3.64 8.66
N VAL A 59 21.92 -2.51 8.27
CA VAL A 59 22.05 -2.08 6.88
C VAL A 59 22.83 -3.11 6.07
N LYS A 60 22.28 -3.48 4.91
CA LYS A 60 22.90 -4.33 3.92
C LYS A 60 23.08 -3.55 2.62
N ASN A 61 24.04 -3.98 1.80
CA ASN A 61 24.30 -3.36 0.51
C ASN A 61 23.80 -4.29 -0.62
N VAL A 62 23.09 -3.72 -1.59
CA VAL A 62 22.71 -4.43 -2.83
C VAL A 62 23.89 -4.44 -3.78
N SER A 63 24.52 -3.28 -3.97
CA SER A 63 25.68 -3.12 -4.84
C SER A 63 26.46 -1.84 -4.57
N THR A 64 27.79 -1.95 -4.55
CA THR A 64 28.76 -0.84 -4.62
C THR A 64 29.79 -1.09 -5.74
N PRO A 65 30.28 -0.04 -6.44
CA PRO A 65 29.74 1.32 -6.45
C PRO A 65 28.38 1.38 -7.17
N LEU A 66 27.63 2.45 -6.96
CA LEU A 66 26.42 2.72 -7.74
C LEU A 66 26.75 2.78 -9.25
N ARG A 67 25.89 2.25 -10.12
CA ARG A 67 25.90 2.52 -11.57
C ARG A 67 24.68 3.37 -11.90
N GLY A 68 24.69 4.04 -13.05
CA GLY A 68 23.59 4.95 -13.43
C GLY A 68 23.89 6.44 -13.34
N TYR A 69 25.12 6.83 -12.99
CA TYR A 69 25.51 8.25 -12.92
C TYR A 69 25.32 8.99 -14.25
N ASP A 70 25.12 10.31 -14.16
CA ASP A 70 25.00 11.23 -15.30
C ASP A 70 23.87 10.90 -16.29
N ASN A 71 22.76 10.36 -15.77
CA ASN A 71 21.57 9.98 -16.55
C ASN A 71 21.87 8.93 -17.66
N ASN A 72 22.84 8.03 -17.43
CA ASN A 72 23.28 7.05 -18.44
C ASN A 72 22.38 5.80 -18.59
N GLY A 73 21.14 5.87 -18.09
CA GLY A 73 20.12 4.83 -18.21
C GLY A 73 19.80 4.12 -16.89
N THR A 74 18.89 3.16 -16.96
CA THR A 74 18.51 2.32 -15.81
C THR A 74 19.44 1.12 -15.67
N TRP A 75 19.78 0.83 -14.43
CA TRP A 75 20.51 -0.38 -14.03
C TRP A 75 19.65 -1.17 -13.06
N TYR A 76 19.77 -2.50 -13.09
CA TYR A 76 19.06 -3.38 -12.16
C TYR A 76 19.98 -4.46 -11.60
N SER A 77 19.64 -4.93 -10.41
CA SER A 77 20.15 -6.16 -9.79
C SER A 77 18.97 -7.06 -9.44
N THR A 78 19.21 -8.35 -9.34
CA THR A 78 18.18 -9.35 -9.02
C THR A 78 18.62 -10.18 -7.83
N SER A 79 17.65 -10.65 -7.06
CA SER A 79 17.85 -11.59 -5.97
C SER A 79 16.73 -12.63 -5.99
N LYS A 80 17.06 -13.89 -5.71
CA LYS A 80 16.09 -14.99 -5.58
C LYS A 80 15.69 -15.27 -4.13
N ASP A 81 16.50 -14.79 -3.18
CA ASP A 81 16.38 -15.07 -1.75
C ASP A 81 16.18 -13.78 -0.93
N GLY A 82 16.23 -12.60 -1.55
CA GLY A 82 16.16 -11.30 -0.88
C GLY A 82 17.44 -10.91 -0.12
N VAL A 83 18.52 -11.69 -0.27
CA VAL A 83 19.76 -11.52 0.49
C VAL A 83 20.97 -11.44 -0.43
N THR A 84 21.05 -12.33 -1.40
CA THR A 84 22.15 -12.42 -2.36
C THR A 84 21.75 -11.71 -3.65
N TRP A 85 22.50 -10.70 -4.04
CA TRP A 85 22.22 -9.84 -5.20
C TRP A 85 23.19 -10.10 -6.34
N THR A 86 22.70 -10.06 -7.58
CA THR A 86 23.56 -10.13 -8.77
C THR A 86 24.33 -8.82 -8.99
N GLY A 87 25.35 -8.86 -9.84
CA GLY A 87 25.94 -7.63 -10.38
C GLY A 87 24.90 -6.76 -11.10
N GLN A 88 25.16 -5.45 -11.15
CA GLN A 88 24.28 -4.48 -11.82
C GLN A 88 24.36 -4.64 -13.35
N ILE A 89 23.20 -4.66 -14.02
CA ILE A 89 23.06 -4.82 -15.46
C ILE A 89 22.39 -3.57 -16.06
N SER A 90 22.99 -2.99 -17.10
CA SER A 90 22.39 -1.86 -17.83
C SER A 90 21.26 -2.33 -18.74
N ILE A 91 20.14 -1.61 -18.69
CA ILE A 91 18.98 -1.83 -19.56
C ILE A 91 19.10 -1.05 -20.88
N SER A 92 19.84 0.07 -20.88
CA SER A 92 19.87 1.03 -21.99
C SER A 92 20.15 0.37 -23.35
N GLY A 93 21.21 -0.43 -23.45
CA GLY A 93 21.52 -1.16 -24.70
C GLY A 93 20.48 -2.21 -25.10
N GLN A 94 19.75 -2.78 -24.14
CA GLN A 94 18.77 -3.84 -24.37
C GLN A 94 17.45 -3.31 -24.93
N VAL A 95 17.11 -2.05 -24.60
CA VAL A 95 15.86 -1.40 -25.03
C VAL A 95 16.04 -0.46 -26.23
N GLY A 96 17.26 -0.36 -26.78
CA GLY A 96 17.57 0.50 -27.93
C GLY A 96 17.96 1.94 -27.56
N GLY A 97 18.55 2.13 -26.38
CA GLY A 97 18.93 3.41 -25.80
C GLY A 97 17.88 3.94 -24.82
N GLN A 98 18.31 4.70 -23.81
CA GLN A 98 17.43 5.37 -22.86
C GLN A 98 17.86 6.83 -22.67
N GLY A 99 16.91 7.76 -22.81
CA GLY A 99 17.06 9.15 -22.42
C GLY A 99 16.29 9.40 -21.13
N PHE A 100 16.99 9.59 -20.01
CA PHE A 100 16.38 9.87 -18.72
C PHE A 100 16.25 11.36 -18.46
N ARG A 101 15.07 11.80 -18.06
CA ARG A 101 14.89 13.14 -17.53
C ARG A 101 15.65 13.28 -16.21
N PRO A 102 16.50 14.31 -16.05
CA PRO A 102 17.22 14.53 -14.79
C PRO A 102 16.28 14.65 -13.60
N LYS A 103 16.71 14.14 -12.44
CA LYS A 103 15.95 14.18 -11.17
C LYS A 103 14.58 13.49 -11.27
N THR A 104 14.51 12.39 -12.03
CA THR A 104 13.34 11.52 -12.07
C THR A 104 13.77 10.09 -11.78
N ALA A 105 12.84 9.28 -11.26
CA ALA A 105 13.07 7.87 -10.97
C ALA A 105 12.24 6.97 -11.92
N PRO A 106 12.74 5.78 -12.27
CA PRO A 106 11.91 4.79 -12.96
C PRO A 106 10.84 4.21 -12.01
N SER A 107 9.75 3.70 -12.57
CA SER A 107 8.72 2.95 -11.85
C SER A 107 8.58 1.56 -12.47
N ALA A 108 8.63 0.52 -11.64
CA ALA A 108 8.55 -0.87 -12.07
C ALA A 108 7.33 -1.56 -11.46
N VAL A 109 6.59 -2.32 -12.26
CA VAL A 109 5.40 -3.07 -11.81
C VAL A 109 5.25 -4.36 -12.60
N VAL A 110 4.83 -5.44 -11.94
CA VAL A 110 4.48 -6.68 -12.64
C VAL A 110 3.04 -6.60 -13.11
N TYR A 111 2.79 -6.85 -14.39
CA TYR A 111 1.45 -6.95 -14.98
C TYR A 111 1.45 -7.99 -16.10
N GLN A 112 0.44 -8.87 -16.12
CA GLN A 112 0.34 -9.92 -17.13
C GLN A 112 1.65 -10.70 -17.30
N GLU A 113 2.20 -11.16 -16.17
CA GLU A 113 3.45 -11.95 -16.08
C GLU A 113 4.72 -11.25 -16.60
N LYS A 114 4.65 -9.95 -16.88
CA LYS A 114 5.78 -9.16 -17.35
C LYS A 114 6.11 -8.07 -16.35
N LEU A 115 7.40 -7.79 -16.20
CA LEU A 115 7.84 -6.59 -15.49
C LEU A 115 7.79 -5.42 -16.48
N TYR A 116 6.90 -4.47 -16.22
CA TYR A 116 6.88 -3.17 -16.89
C TYR A 116 7.82 -2.23 -16.17
N LEU A 117 8.64 -1.50 -16.93
CA LEU A 117 9.48 -0.42 -16.45
C LEU A 117 9.08 0.86 -17.17
N PHE A 118 8.73 1.90 -16.42
CA PHE A 118 8.36 3.22 -16.92
C PHE A 118 9.41 4.26 -16.52
N TRP A 119 9.65 5.25 -17.39
CA TRP A 119 10.52 6.38 -17.09
C TRP A 119 10.13 7.65 -17.82
N SER A 120 10.52 8.80 -17.26
CA SER A 120 10.33 10.10 -17.90
C SER A 120 11.41 10.35 -18.96
N GLY A 121 10.99 10.66 -20.19
CA GLY A 121 11.90 10.94 -21.30
C GLY A 121 12.65 12.27 -21.14
N ASN A 122 13.95 12.27 -21.48
CA ASN A 122 14.80 13.46 -21.38
C ASN A 122 14.31 14.66 -22.22
N GLY A 123 13.61 14.40 -23.33
CA GLY A 123 13.12 15.43 -24.24
C GLY A 123 11.85 16.15 -23.78
N GLN A 124 11.42 15.95 -22.52
CA GLN A 124 10.09 16.33 -22.03
C GLN A 124 8.96 15.76 -22.90
N ASP A 125 9.23 14.58 -23.47
CA ASP A 125 8.43 14.00 -24.53
C ASP A 125 7.47 12.93 -23.98
N GLY A 126 7.30 12.86 -22.67
CA GLY A 126 6.30 12.03 -22.01
C GLY A 126 6.92 10.85 -21.28
N ILE A 127 6.16 9.77 -21.16
CA ILE A 127 6.54 8.59 -20.37
C ILE A 127 6.88 7.46 -21.34
N PHE A 128 8.10 6.95 -21.23
CA PHE A 128 8.56 5.77 -21.95
C PHE A 128 8.37 4.53 -21.11
N PHE A 129 8.29 3.38 -21.77
CA PHE A 129 8.26 2.10 -21.10
C PHE A 129 8.93 0.99 -21.90
N SER A 130 9.33 -0.06 -21.19
CA SER A 130 9.71 -1.34 -21.77
C SER A 130 9.17 -2.47 -20.89
N THR A 131 9.14 -3.68 -21.44
CA THR A 131 8.68 -4.89 -20.74
C THR A 131 9.77 -5.93 -20.74
N PHE A 132 9.88 -6.64 -19.62
CA PHE A 132 10.74 -7.81 -19.46
C PHE A 132 9.88 -9.06 -19.30
N ASP A 133 10.14 -10.07 -20.12
CA ASP A 133 9.38 -11.33 -20.18
C ASP A 133 9.96 -12.44 -19.29
N GLY A 134 10.88 -12.10 -18.39
CA GLY A 134 11.66 -13.06 -17.59
C GLY A 134 13.00 -13.43 -18.23
N LYS A 135 13.22 -13.08 -19.51
CA LYS A 135 14.47 -13.37 -20.23
C LYS A 135 15.04 -12.17 -20.97
N ASN A 136 14.21 -11.41 -21.68
CA ASN A 136 14.63 -10.30 -22.53
C ASN A 136 13.78 -9.05 -22.27
N TRP A 137 14.43 -7.90 -22.40
CA TRP A 137 13.73 -6.63 -22.50
C TRP A 137 13.27 -6.39 -23.94
N LYS A 138 12.06 -5.84 -24.11
CA LYS A 138 11.61 -5.31 -25.40
C LYS A 138 12.28 -3.96 -25.70
N LYS A 139 12.29 -3.57 -26.98
CA LYS A 139 12.60 -2.18 -27.34
C LYS A 139 11.63 -1.23 -26.62
N GLN A 140 12.12 -0.06 -26.23
CA GLN A 140 11.31 0.96 -25.59
C GLN A 140 10.15 1.38 -26.50
N ASP A 141 9.02 1.69 -25.89
CA ASP A 141 7.88 2.35 -26.49
C ASP A 141 7.51 3.58 -25.66
N ARG A 142 6.60 4.42 -26.15
CA ARG A 142 6.32 5.73 -25.59
C ARG A 142 4.82 6.01 -25.50
N LEU A 143 4.38 6.35 -24.29
CA LEU A 143 3.10 6.97 -24.05
C LEU A 143 3.19 8.46 -24.36
N LYS A 144 2.51 8.88 -25.42
CA LYS A 144 2.37 10.29 -25.79
C LYS A 144 1.37 10.95 -24.84
N THR A 145 1.86 11.46 -23.72
CA THR A 145 1.08 12.34 -22.84
C THR A 145 1.29 13.80 -23.27
N PRO A 146 0.29 14.69 -23.13
CA PRO A 146 0.40 16.10 -23.50
C PRO A 146 1.32 16.91 -22.58
N GLY A 147 1.83 16.29 -21.51
CA GLY A 147 2.86 16.86 -20.65
C GLY A 147 2.93 16.15 -19.31
N ILE A 148 4.12 16.17 -18.71
CA ILE A 148 4.41 15.72 -17.35
C ILE A 148 5.14 16.85 -16.62
N ALA A 149 4.76 17.11 -15.37
CA ALA A 149 5.38 18.14 -14.54
C ALA A 149 6.89 17.94 -14.40
N ASP A 150 7.62 19.05 -14.33
CA ASP A 150 9.07 19.05 -14.24
C ASP A 150 9.57 18.31 -13.00
N TYR A 151 10.62 17.50 -13.21
CA TYR A 151 11.26 16.72 -12.15
C TYR A 151 10.30 15.76 -11.41
N THR A 152 9.28 15.27 -12.11
CA THR A 152 8.37 14.23 -11.63
C THR A 152 8.45 12.98 -12.52
N ASN A 153 8.07 11.84 -11.96
CA ASN A 153 8.00 10.57 -12.68
C ASN A 153 6.59 9.99 -12.67
N GLY A 154 6.34 9.12 -13.64
CA GLY A 154 5.18 8.24 -13.60
C GLY A 154 5.30 7.23 -12.46
N TYR A 155 4.16 6.86 -11.86
CA TYR A 155 4.06 5.79 -10.88
C TYR A 155 3.05 4.75 -11.34
N ALA A 156 3.49 3.50 -11.49
CA ALA A 156 2.69 2.41 -11.97
C ALA A 156 2.31 1.44 -10.85
N VAL A 157 1.07 0.93 -10.89
CA VAL A 157 0.55 -0.05 -9.92
C VAL A 157 -0.54 -0.88 -10.58
N THR A 158 -0.67 -2.16 -10.20
CA THR A 158 -1.78 -3.00 -10.65
C THR A 158 -2.93 -2.98 -9.67
N PHE A 159 -4.14 -2.78 -10.14
CA PHE A 159 -5.34 -2.79 -9.31
C PHE A 159 -6.53 -3.33 -10.11
N ASN A 160 -7.26 -4.30 -9.55
CA ASN A 160 -8.44 -4.91 -10.19
C ASN A 160 -8.23 -5.33 -11.66
N GLY A 161 -7.11 -6.00 -11.94
CA GLY A 161 -6.80 -6.53 -13.27
C GLY A 161 -6.34 -5.49 -14.30
N LEU A 162 -6.21 -4.22 -13.91
CA LEU A 162 -5.68 -3.14 -14.75
C LEU A 162 -4.31 -2.70 -14.27
N LEU A 163 -3.47 -2.25 -15.20
CA LEU A 163 -2.27 -1.48 -14.88
C LEU A 163 -2.65 -0.01 -14.86
N TYR A 164 -2.49 0.65 -13.71
CA TYR A 164 -2.65 2.08 -13.55
C TYR A 164 -1.30 2.76 -13.70
N LEU A 165 -1.26 3.87 -14.42
CA LEU A 165 -0.12 4.78 -14.47
C LEU A 165 -0.56 6.18 -14.06
N PHE A 166 0.09 6.73 -13.04
CA PHE A 166 -0.17 8.05 -12.49
C PHE A 166 0.98 9.00 -12.81
N TRP A 167 0.68 10.28 -13.06
CA TRP A 167 1.72 11.31 -13.18
C TRP A 167 1.18 12.69 -12.80
N ASN A 168 2.07 13.57 -12.35
CA ASN A 168 1.71 14.96 -12.09
C ASN A 168 1.67 15.75 -13.39
N GLY A 169 0.58 16.47 -13.64
CA GLY A 169 0.40 17.23 -14.87
C GLY A 169 1.09 18.60 -14.83
N PRO A 170 1.41 19.17 -16.00
CA PRO A 170 2.14 20.43 -16.10
C PRO A 170 1.36 21.59 -15.46
N GLY A 171 2.08 22.56 -14.89
CA GLY A 171 1.46 23.75 -14.30
C GLY A 171 0.67 23.50 -13.01
N ASN A 172 0.99 22.43 -12.26
CA ASN A 172 0.31 22.08 -11.01
C ASN A 172 -1.21 21.87 -11.18
N ASN A 173 -1.62 21.26 -12.30
CA ASN A 173 -3.04 20.99 -12.60
C ASN A 173 -3.56 19.68 -12.00
N GLY A 174 -2.83 19.10 -11.05
CA GLY A 174 -3.17 17.86 -10.35
C GLY A 174 -2.50 16.61 -10.92
N THR A 175 -2.82 15.46 -10.34
CA THR A 175 -2.38 14.14 -10.81
C THR A 175 -3.36 13.60 -11.85
N TRP A 176 -2.80 13.06 -12.92
CA TRP A 176 -3.48 12.43 -14.03
C TRP A 176 -3.25 10.93 -13.99
N LEU A 177 -4.13 10.18 -14.66
CA LEU A 177 -4.01 8.74 -14.80
C LEU A 177 -4.36 8.26 -16.21
N MET A 178 -3.81 7.09 -16.56
CA MET A 178 -4.30 6.19 -17.59
C MET A 178 -4.33 4.78 -17.03
N THR A 179 -5.22 3.95 -17.54
CA THR A 179 -5.24 2.52 -17.25
C THR A 179 -4.98 1.71 -18.52
N MET A 180 -4.33 0.57 -18.37
CA MET A 180 -4.17 -0.41 -19.43
C MET A 180 -4.92 -1.68 -19.06
N ASP A 181 -5.71 -2.18 -20.01
CA ASP A 181 -6.40 -3.47 -19.89
C ASP A 181 -5.48 -4.65 -20.25
N SER A 182 -6.02 -5.87 -20.09
CA SER A 182 -5.30 -7.11 -20.40
C SER A 182 -4.98 -7.29 -21.89
N SER A 183 -5.65 -6.54 -22.76
CA SER A 183 -5.39 -6.53 -24.21
C SER A 183 -4.27 -5.57 -24.59
N GLY A 184 -3.74 -4.79 -23.63
CA GLY A 184 -2.69 -3.79 -23.86
C GLY A 184 -3.22 -2.44 -24.34
N ASN A 185 -4.55 -2.21 -24.27
CA ASN A 185 -5.13 -0.93 -24.68
C ASN A 185 -5.11 0.06 -23.52
N TRP A 186 -4.55 1.23 -23.77
CA TRP A 186 -4.55 2.33 -22.82
C TRP A 186 -5.85 3.15 -22.92
N SER A 187 -6.42 3.50 -21.78
CA SER A 187 -7.53 4.44 -21.68
C SER A 187 -7.10 5.84 -22.13
N PRO A 188 -8.05 6.74 -22.48
CA PRO A 188 -7.78 8.16 -22.46
C PRO A 188 -7.26 8.62 -21.10
N GLN A 189 -6.48 9.69 -21.10
CA GLN A 189 -6.03 10.33 -19.87
C GLN A 189 -7.21 10.90 -19.07
N ALA A 190 -7.13 10.84 -17.75
CA ALA A 190 -8.13 11.41 -16.87
C ALA A 190 -7.48 12.18 -15.71
N SER A 191 -7.99 13.37 -15.41
CA SER A 191 -7.59 14.17 -14.25
C SER A 191 -8.24 13.60 -12.99
N ILE A 192 -7.45 13.27 -11.97
CA ILE A 192 -7.98 12.84 -10.67
C ILE A 192 -8.57 14.04 -9.95
N ARG A 193 -7.91 15.20 -10.06
CA ARG A 193 -8.38 16.46 -9.48
C ARG A 193 -9.83 16.79 -9.88
N ASP A 194 -10.16 16.58 -11.16
CA ASP A 194 -11.50 16.87 -11.68
C ASP A 194 -12.54 15.84 -11.22
N GLN A 195 -12.09 14.64 -10.86
CA GLN A 195 -12.93 13.58 -10.29
C GLN A 195 -13.12 13.73 -8.78
N LEU A 196 -12.24 14.47 -8.10
CA LEU A 196 -12.36 14.76 -6.68
C LEU A 196 -13.43 15.82 -6.45
N LYS A 197 -14.42 15.50 -5.61
CA LYS A 197 -15.45 16.47 -5.19
C LYS A 197 -14.87 17.72 -4.51
N SER A 198 -13.71 17.60 -3.87
CA SER A 198 -13.03 18.73 -3.23
C SER A 198 -12.29 19.63 -4.23
N GLY A 199 -11.92 19.13 -5.42
CA GLY A 199 -11.03 19.81 -6.36
C GLY A 199 -9.60 20.07 -5.84
N ILE A 200 -9.28 19.59 -4.62
CA ILE A 200 -7.99 19.79 -3.94
C ILE A 200 -7.04 18.69 -4.39
N MET A 201 -6.03 19.07 -5.16
CA MET A 201 -4.88 18.24 -5.54
C MET A 201 -3.73 19.15 -6.00
N ASN A 202 -3.26 19.98 -5.08
CA ASN A 202 -2.07 20.80 -5.21
C ASN A 202 -0.87 19.94 -4.78
N PHE A 203 0.13 19.76 -5.64
CA PHE A 203 1.33 19.01 -5.28
C PHE A 203 2.54 19.94 -5.10
N TYR A 204 3.46 19.57 -4.22
CA TYR A 204 4.74 20.25 -4.08
C TYR A 204 5.60 19.98 -5.31
N LYS A 205 6.28 21.01 -5.82
CA LYS A 205 7.12 20.89 -7.02
C LYS A 205 8.17 19.77 -6.86
N SER A 206 8.47 19.09 -7.96
CA SER A 206 9.43 17.98 -8.01
C SER A 206 9.10 16.80 -7.07
N THR A 207 7.84 16.62 -6.71
CA THR A 207 7.37 15.38 -6.04
C THR A 207 6.52 14.57 -6.99
N SER A 208 6.58 13.26 -6.85
CA SER A 208 5.84 12.31 -7.69
C SER A 208 4.69 11.70 -6.90
N PRO A 209 3.58 11.33 -7.55
CA PRO A 209 2.51 10.58 -6.90
C PRO A 209 2.99 9.17 -6.54
N THR A 210 2.44 8.60 -5.49
CA THR A 210 2.66 7.20 -5.08
C THR A 210 1.33 6.54 -4.82
N ALA A 211 1.16 5.29 -5.25
CA ALA A 211 -0.09 4.57 -5.04
C ALA A 211 0.14 3.27 -4.26
N LEU A 212 -0.87 2.86 -3.48
CA LEU A 212 -0.87 1.66 -2.67
C LEU A 212 -2.19 0.92 -2.84
N VAL A 213 -2.10 -0.39 -3.04
CA VAL A 213 -3.26 -1.27 -3.02
C VAL A 213 -3.50 -1.74 -1.59
N LEU A 214 -4.73 -1.57 -1.14
CA LEU A 214 -5.20 -1.87 0.20
C LEU A 214 -6.41 -2.80 0.12
N ALA A 215 -6.66 -3.46 1.25
CA ALA A 215 -7.89 -4.20 1.49
C ALA A 215 -8.19 -5.24 0.39
N ASP A 216 -7.19 -6.06 0.06
CA ASP A 216 -7.23 -7.09 -0.98
C ASP A 216 -7.78 -6.59 -2.33
N SER A 217 -7.15 -5.55 -2.88
CA SER A 217 -7.56 -4.92 -4.14
C SER A 217 -8.93 -4.23 -4.11
N PHE A 218 -9.49 -3.94 -2.93
CA PHE A 218 -10.72 -3.16 -2.82
C PHE A 218 -10.48 -1.64 -2.89
N VAL A 219 -9.36 -1.17 -2.34
CA VAL A 219 -9.01 0.26 -2.30
C VAL A 219 -7.67 0.49 -2.99
N LEU A 220 -7.65 1.47 -3.89
CA LEU A 220 -6.43 2.05 -4.43
C LEU A 220 -6.22 3.41 -3.81
N ARG A 221 -5.24 3.53 -2.93
CA ARG A 221 -4.89 4.78 -2.26
C ARG A 221 -3.81 5.50 -3.04
N LEU A 222 -4.04 6.76 -3.40
CA LEU A 222 -3.06 7.62 -4.04
C LEU A 222 -2.58 8.68 -3.06
N PHE A 223 -1.27 8.82 -2.90
CA PHE A 223 -0.60 9.80 -2.06
C PHE A 223 0.05 10.90 -2.90
N TRP A 224 0.10 12.11 -2.35
CA TRP A 224 0.93 13.20 -2.86
C TRP A 224 1.43 14.09 -1.71
N ILE A 225 2.53 14.80 -1.96
CA ILE A 225 2.99 15.87 -1.08
C ILE A 225 2.31 17.16 -1.50
N SER A 226 1.58 17.81 -0.60
CA SER A 226 0.90 19.08 -0.86
C SER A 226 1.85 20.27 -0.83
N THR A 227 1.45 21.42 -1.37
CA THR A 227 2.28 22.64 -1.41
C THR A 227 2.67 23.17 -0.02
N ASP A 228 1.92 22.80 1.01
CA ASP A 228 2.22 23.05 2.42
C ASP A 228 3.20 22.03 3.04
N LYS A 229 3.75 21.13 2.22
CA LYS A 229 4.66 20.04 2.60
C LYS A 229 4.05 19.02 3.56
N SER A 230 2.72 18.87 3.56
CA SER A 230 2.03 17.77 4.23
C SER A 230 1.75 16.61 3.27
N VAL A 231 1.64 15.39 3.80
CA VAL A 231 1.25 14.21 3.04
C VAL A 231 -0.27 14.16 2.94
N TRP A 232 -0.77 14.07 1.72
CA TRP A 232 -2.20 13.91 1.44
C TRP A 232 -2.45 12.60 0.72
N TYR A 233 -3.70 12.13 0.79
CA TYR A 233 -4.14 10.99 0.03
C TYR A 233 -5.61 11.08 -0.40
N THR A 234 -5.97 10.26 -1.39
CA THR A 234 -7.35 9.96 -1.78
C THR A 234 -7.47 8.47 -2.08
N ASP A 235 -8.66 7.92 -1.83
CA ASP A 235 -8.96 6.51 -2.05
C ASP A 235 -9.87 6.36 -3.27
N TYR A 236 -9.50 5.50 -4.20
CA TYR A 236 -10.40 4.99 -5.21
C TYR A 236 -11.01 3.68 -4.72
N LYS A 237 -12.33 3.61 -4.66
CA LYS A 237 -13.05 2.42 -4.20
C LYS A 237 -13.56 1.60 -5.38
N ALA A 238 -13.30 0.29 -5.35
CA ALA A 238 -13.67 -0.64 -6.42
C ALA A 238 -15.20 -0.75 -6.62
N ASP A 239 -15.97 -0.70 -5.54
CA ASP A 239 -17.43 -0.84 -5.53
C ASP A 239 -18.15 0.33 -6.22
N THR A 240 -17.74 1.54 -5.90
CA THR A 240 -18.37 2.78 -6.35
C THR A 240 -17.68 3.35 -7.59
N LYS A 241 -16.48 2.84 -7.92
CA LYS A 241 -15.62 3.31 -9.01
C LYS A 241 -15.35 4.81 -8.94
N LYS A 242 -15.20 5.34 -7.73
CA LYS A 242 -15.07 6.77 -7.46
C LYS A 242 -13.93 7.07 -6.49
N TRP A 243 -13.20 8.13 -6.80
CA TRP A 243 -12.28 8.77 -5.87
C TRP A 243 -13.06 9.42 -4.72
N GLN A 244 -12.57 9.20 -3.50
CA GLN A 244 -13.12 9.80 -2.29
C GLN A 244 -12.53 11.19 -2.08
N PRO A 245 -13.16 12.06 -1.26
CA PRO A 245 -12.57 13.34 -0.91
C PRO A 245 -11.14 13.20 -0.37
N ALA A 246 -10.28 14.12 -0.79
CA ALA A 246 -8.89 14.20 -0.34
C ALA A 246 -8.80 14.33 1.19
N GLN A 247 -7.80 13.69 1.78
CA GLN A 247 -7.51 13.70 3.21
C GLN A 247 -6.05 14.05 3.47
N ASN A 248 -5.79 14.77 4.56
CA ASN A 248 -4.44 15.14 4.97
C ASN A 248 -3.93 14.11 5.99
N LEU A 249 -3.05 13.23 5.54
CA LEU A 249 -2.45 12.19 6.36
C LEU A 249 -1.55 12.79 7.46
N SER A 250 -0.88 13.91 7.23
CA SER A 250 -0.04 14.55 8.26
C SER A 250 -0.83 15.10 9.45
N ASN A 251 -2.15 15.23 9.36
CA ASN A 251 -3.00 15.55 10.51
C ASN A 251 -3.26 14.32 11.40
N ASP A 252 -3.14 13.13 10.81
CA ASP A 252 -3.50 11.85 11.40
C ASP A 252 -2.28 11.09 11.93
N ILE A 253 -1.11 11.33 11.34
CA ILE A 253 0.17 10.78 11.78
C ILE A 253 1.15 11.90 12.10
N GLN A 254 1.87 11.79 13.21
CA GLN A 254 3.02 12.64 13.42
C GLN A 254 4.02 12.32 12.31
N ILE A 255 4.31 13.24 11.41
CA ILE A 255 5.41 13.09 10.45
C ILE A 255 6.36 14.24 10.75
N SER A 256 7.65 13.93 10.89
CA SER A 256 8.65 14.97 10.94
C SER A 256 8.57 15.84 9.68
N PRO A 257 8.98 17.12 9.74
CA PRO A 257 8.98 17.98 8.57
C PRO A 257 9.62 17.26 7.38
N LEU A 258 8.88 17.14 6.27
CA LEU A 258 9.34 16.42 5.10
C LEU A 258 10.54 17.14 4.48
N MET A 259 11.54 16.37 4.06
CA MET A 259 12.61 16.91 3.23
C MET A 259 12.03 17.46 1.93
N GLU A 260 12.53 18.63 1.48
CA GLU A 260 12.13 19.18 0.19
C GLU A 260 12.45 18.20 -0.93
N PHE A 261 11.55 18.09 -1.92
CA PHE A 261 11.70 17.19 -3.07
C PHE A 261 11.69 15.68 -2.74
N SER A 262 11.55 15.29 -1.47
CA SER A 262 11.23 13.90 -1.12
C SER A 262 9.76 13.62 -1.43
N GLY A 263 9.50 12.44 -2.00
CA GLY A 263 8.17 11.86 -2.13
C GLY A 263 7.77 11.00 -0.94
N VAL A 264 6.79 10.14 -1.18
CA VAL A 264 6.28 9.13 -0.25
C VAL A 264 6.55 7.76 -0.85
N CYS A 265 6.95 6.79 -0.04
CA CYS A 265 6.93 5.39 -0.42
C CYS A 265 5.86 4.66 0.39
N ALA A 266 5.09 3.78 -0.26
CA ALA A 266 4.01 3.06 0.39
C ALA A 266 3.98 1.61 -0.08
N VAL A 267 3.78 0.68 0.85
CA VAL A 267 3.76 -0.78 0.59
C VAL A 267 2.90 -1.48 1.62
N THR A 268 2.27 -2.58 1.22
CA THR A 268 1.56 -3.46 2.13
C THR A 268 2.42 -4.69 2.36
N SER A 269 2.71 -5.01 3.62
CA SER A 269 3.43 -6.22 4.03
C SER A 269 2.57 -6.95 5.06
N GLN A 270 2.30 -8.23 4.85
CA GLN A 270 1.43 -9.03 5.73
C GLN A 270 0.10 -8.32 6.05
N LEU A 271 -0.53 -7.73 5.03
CA LEU A 271 -1.78 -6.95 5.11
C LEU A 271 -1.71 -5.64 5.92
N ILE A 272 -0.53 -5.27 6.43
CA ILE A 272 -0.31 -4.01 7.14
C ILE A 272 0.24 -2.98 6.14
N PRO A 273 -0.42 -1.83 5.96
CA PRO A 273 0.12 -0.75 5.14
C PRO A 273 1.20 0.03 5.89
N TYR A 274 2.31 0.24 5.20
CA TYR A 274 3.46 1.02 5.64
C TYR A 274 3.63 2.23 4.73
N VAL A 275 3.92 3.38 5.33
CA VAL A 275 4.26 4.62 4.62
C VAL A 275 5.60 5.12 5.14
N PHE A 276 6.50 5.40 4.21
CA PHE A 276 7.85 5.85 4.47
C PHE A 276 8.06 7.25 3.93
N THR A 277 8.69 8.09 4.76
CA THR A 277 8.99 9.49 4.45
C THR A 277 10.36 9.89 4.93
N GLU A 278 11.06 10.73 4.17
CA GLU A 278 12.32 11.34 4.58
C GLU A 278 12.06 12.65 5.34
N ALA A 279 12.65 12.79 6.52
CA ALA A 279 12.58 13.99 7.33
C ALA A 279 13.72 14.98 7.03
N THR A 280 13.56 16.24 7.43
CA THR A 280 14.57 17.29 7.24
C THR A 280 15.92 17.00 7.93
N ASP A 281 15.94 16.14 8.94
CA ASP A 281 17.15 15.67 9.61
C ASP A 281 17.81 14.45 8.92
N LYS A 282 17.33 14.10 7.72
CA LYS A 282 17.77 12.97 6.88
C LYS A 282 17.47 11.59 7.48
N THR A 283 16.59 11.53 8.48
CA THR A 283 16.14 10.25 9.03
C THR A 283 14.98 9.70 8.20
N LEU A 284 14.93 8.37 8.12
CA LEU A 284 13.83 7.65 7.48
C LEU A 284 12.74 7.36 8.52
N TRP A 285 11.52 7.82 8.26
CA TRP A 285 10.38 7.60 9.12
C TRP A 285 9.45 6.55 8.54
N CYS A 286 8.88 5.72 9.40
CA CYS A 286 7.90 4.70 9.05
C CYS A 286 6.62 4.90 9.85
N ALA A 287 5.50 5.16 9.17
CA ALA A 287 4.16 5.08 9.72
C ALA A 287 3.52 3.74 9.31
N GLN A 288 2.77 3.13 10.23
CA GLN A 288 2.12 1.83 10.03
C GLN A 288 0.64 1.89 10.43
N SER A 289 -0.12 0.84 10.09
CA SER A 289 -1.52 0.67 10.51
C SER A 289 -2.49 1.74 9.98
N LEU A 290 -2.24 2.22 8.75
CA LEU A 290 -3.15 3.09 7.98
C LEU A 290 -4.38 2.34 7.44
N ASN A 291 -4.98 1.50 8.30
CA ASN A 291 -6.06 0.59 7.95
C ASN A 291 -7.32 1.36 7.57
N TYR A 292 -8.05 0.83 6.58
CA TYR A 292 -9.36 1.36 6.21
C TYR A 292 -10.37 1.09 7.35
N GLU A 293 -10.98 2.14 7.91
CA GLU A 293 -11.99 2.00 8.97
C GLU A 293 -13.37 1.66 8.39
N LEU A 294 -13.97 0.58 8.88
CA LEU A 294 -15.37 0.24 8.67
C LEU A 294 -16.23 0.99 9.71
N THR A 295 -17.19 1.80 9.24
CA THR A 295 -18.17 2.55 10.04
C THR A 295 -19.58 2.04 9.72
N SER A 296 -20.56 2.28 10.60
CA SER A 296 -21.98 1.92 10.38
C SER A 296 -22.53 2.37 9.04
N ASP A 297 -22.02 3.48 8.51
CA ASP A 297 -22.50 4.14 7.30
C ASP A 297 -21.85 3.58 6.03
N ASN A 298 -20.72 2.88 6.17
CA ASN A 298 -20.01 2.22 5.08
C ASN A 298 -20.06 0.68 5.20
N MET A 299 -20.85 0.14 6.15
CA MET A 299 -21.05 -1.29 6.46
C MET A 299 -21.98 -2.04 5.49
N LEU A 300 -22.66 -1.36 4.56
CA LEU A 300 -23.48 -2.00 3.52
C LEU A 300 -22.71 -2.31 2.22
N SER A 301 -21.60 -1.61 1.94
CA SER A 301 -20.71 -1.91 0.82
C SER A 301 -19.51 -2.85 1.09
N PRO A 302 -19.14 -3.26 2.33
CA PRO A 302 -18.07 -4.19 2.59
C PRO A 302 -18.56 -5.64 2.66
N ALA A 303 -19.83 -5.97 2.41
CA ALA A 303 -20.23 -7.38 2.24
C ALA A 303 -19.38 -8.08 1.15
N THR A 304 -18.92 -7.32 0.16
CA THR A 304 -17.95 -7.77 -0.84
C THR A 304 -16.49 -7.59 -0.42
N ALA A 305 -16.16 -6.61 0.43
CA ALA A 305 -14.80 -6.41 0.95
C ALA A 305 -14.45 -7.39 2.08
N ILE A 306 -15.45 -7.92 2.79
CA ILE A 306 -15.33 -8.95 3.84
C ILE A 306 -15.24 -10.35 3.18
N ASN A 307 -15.72 -10.50 1.93
CA ASN A 307 -15.47 -11.69 1.11
C ASN A 307 -13.98 -11.87 0.71
N TYR A 308 -13.15 -10.82 0.84
CA TYR A 308 -11.76 -10.82 0.36
C TYR A 308 -10.75 -10.26 1.39
N ASN A 309 -11.19 -9.56 2.44
CA ASN A 309 -10.30 -9.12 3.52
C ASN A 309 -10.20 -10.16 4.62
N TRP A 310 -9.00 -10.72 4.76
CA TRP A 310 -8.66 -11.66 5.82
C TRP A 310 -8.09 -10.99 7.07
N SER A 311 -8.22 -9.67 7.21
CA SER A 311 -7.99 -8.93 8.45
C SER A 311 -8.82 -7.65 8.54
N PHE A 312 -9.57 -7.50 9.63
CA PHE A 312 -10.34 -6.29 9.93
C PHE A 312 -10.22 -5.91 11.42
N THR A 313 -10.26 -4.61 11.70
CA THR A 313 -10.21 -4.05 13.06
C THR A 313 -11.61 -3.61 13.47
N VAL A 314 -12.12 -4.14 14.59
CA VAL A 314 -13.37 -3.66 15.20
C VAL A 314 -13.02 -2.87 16.45
N LYS A 315 -13.46 -1.60 16.51
CA LYS A 315 -13.45 -0.78 17.72
C LYS A 315 -14.89 -0.66 18.25
N SER A 316 -15.06 -0.93 19.54
CA SER A 316 -16.33 -0.73 20.24
C SER A 316 -16.08 -0.04 21.58
N THR A 317 -16.98 0.86 21.96
CA THR A 317 -17.05 1.46 23.31
C THR A 317 -18.02 0.72 24.22
N ASP A 318 -18.69 -0.32 23.71
CA ASP A 318 -19.60 -1.17 24.47
C ASP A 318 -18.81 -2.06 25.44
N ALA A 319 -18.95 -1.77 26.74
CA ALA A 319 -18.23 -2.46 27.80
C ALA A 319 -18.54 -3.97 27.85
N VAL A 320 -19.72 -4.39 27.40
CA VAL A 320 -20.12 -5.81 27.38
C VAL A 320 -19.47 -6.53 26.21
N LEU A 321 -19.42 -5.90 25.04
CA LEU A 321 -18.70 -6.43 23.87
C LEU A 321 -17.19 -6.53 24.13
N ILE A 322 -16.64 -5.54 24.84
CA ILE A 322 -15.24 -5.47 25.27
C ILE A 322 -14.89 -6.60 26.27
N ASP A 323 -15.68 -6.77 27.33
CA ASP A 323 -15.47 -7.82 28.33
C ASP A 323 -15.67 -9.23 27.74
N TRP A 324 -16.65 -9.39 26.84
CA TRP A 324 -16.87 -10.62 26.09
C TRP A 324 -15.65 -11.02 25.24
N ALA A 325 -15.14 -10.06 24.45
CA ALA A 325 -13.99 -10.24 23.58
C ALA A 325 -12.73 -10.65 24.34
N LYS A 326 -12.44 -9.94 25.44
CA LYS A 326 -11.32 -10.21 26.35
C LYS A 326 -11.35 -11.62 26.93
N LYS A 327 -12.53 -12.13 27.28
CA LYS A 327 -12.66 -13.47 27.89
C LYS A 327 -12.50 -14.63 26.90
N ARG A 328 -12.67 -14.39 25.59
CA ARG A 328 -12.94 -15.46 24.62
C ARG A 328 -12.07 -15.43 23.36
N CYS A 329 -11.39 -14.33 23.04
CA CYS A 329 -10.55 -14.23 21.83
C CYS A 329 -9.05 -14.47 22.10
N HIS A 330 -8.70 -15.28 23.10
CA HIS A 330 -7.34 -15.76 23.33
C HIS A 330 -7.15 -17.15 22.70
N GLY A 331 -6.48 -17.21 21.54
CA GLY A 331 -6.03 -18.48 20.95
C GLY A 331 -6.43 -18.71 19.49
N GLU A 332 -5.90 -19.80 18.91
CA GLU A 332 -6.33 -20.36 17.62
C GLU A 332 -7.60 -21.19 17.83
N PHE A 333 -8.62 -21.00 16.99
CA PHE A 333 -9.84 -21.79 17.04
C PHE A 333 -10.04 -22.56 15.74
N VAL A 334 -10.20 -23.87 15.86
CA VAL A 334 -10.53 -24.76 14.74
C VAL A 334 -12.05 -24.91 14.70
N VAL A 335 -12.67 -24.46 13.61
CA VAL A 335 -14.12 -24.60 13.43
C VAL A 335 -14.41 -25.97 12.80
N PRO A 336 -15.29 -26.81 13.37
CA PRO A 336 -15.55 -28.15 12.84
C PRO A 336 -16.12 -28.10 11.42
N THR A 337 -15.60 -28.93 10.52
CA THR A 337 -16.05 -29.07 9.14
C THR A 337 -17.37 -29.85 9.07
N GLY A 338 -18.48 -29.14 8.89
CA GLY A 338 -19.78 -29.72 8.55
C GLY A 338 -20.65 -28.75 7.75
N ASP A 339 -21.37 -29.24 6.75
CA ASP A 339 -22.46 -28.63 5.94
C ASP A 339 -22.54 -27.09 5.81
N GLY A 340 -21.42 -26.42 5.54
CA GLY A 340 -21.37 -25.01 5.12
C GLY A 340 -21.88 -24.01 6.15
N ASN A 341 -22.35 -22.84 5.67
CA ASN A 341 -22.76 -21.65 6.44
C ASN A 341 -23.53 -21.91 7.75
N LYS A 342 -24.32 -22.99 7.82
CA LYS A 342 -25.14 -23.30 8.99
C LYS A 342 -24.32 -23.83 10.17
N SER A 343 -23.21 -24.55 9.95
CA SER A 343 -22.41 -25.09 11.06
C SER A 343 -21.61 -24.00 11.78
N ILE A 344 -21.09 -23.04 11.03
CA ILE A 344 -20.31 -21.91 11.56
C ILE A 344 -21.24 -20.91 12.24
N ALA A 345 -22.38 -20.57 11.62
CA ALA A 345 -23.40 -19.73 12.26
C ALA A 345 -23.92 -20.40 13.54
N ASN A 346 -24.23 -21.70 13.52
CA ASN A 346 -24.69 -22.41 14.71
C ASN A 346 -23.60 -22.57 15.78
N TRP A 347 -22.33 -22.75 15.40
CA TRP A 347 -21.21 -22.77 16.33
C TRP A 347 -20.96 -21.40 16.96
N LEU A 348 -20.99 -20.33 16.16
CA LEU A 348 -20.95 -18.95 16.64
C LEU A 348 -22.13 -18.70 17.58
N PHE A 349 -23.36 -18.99 17.18
CA PHE A 349 -24.57 -18.86 18.03
C PHE A 349 -24.41 -19.60 19.36
N LYS A 350 -24.05 -20.88 19.33
CA LYS A 350 -23.92 -21.72 20.54
C LYS A 350 -22.83 -21.24 21.50
N ASN A 351 -21.81 -20.53 21.02
CA ASN A 351 -20.70 -20.01 21.85
C ASN A 351 -20.77 -18.50 22.11
N LEU A 352 -21.64 -17.76 21.39
CA LEU A 352 -21.92 -16.33 21.56
C LEU A 352 -23.11 -16.08 22.49
N SER A 353 -24.10 -16.98 22.51
CA SER A 353 -25.35 -16.81 23.27
C SER A 353 -25.32 -17.56 24.61
N ASP A 354 -24.77 -16.92 25.64
CA ASP A 354 -25.08 -17.29 27.04
C ASP A 354 -26.03 -16.28 27.72
N SER A 355 -26.47 -15.24 27.00
CA SER A 355 -27.41 -14.26 27.56
C SER A 355 -28.52 -13.92 26.56
N ASN A 356 -29.77 -14.03 27.01
CA ASN A 356 -31.00 -13.66 26.29
C ASN A 356 -31.14 -12.14 26.07
N ALA A 357 -30.05 -11.41 25.88
CA ALA A 357 -30.06 -9.97 25.67
C ALA A 357 -30.31 -9.67 24.16
N PRO A 358 -31.41 -8.97 23.80
CA PRO A 358 -31.79 -8.68 22.39
C PRO A 358 -30.71 -7.95 21.58
N GLN A 359 -29.81 -7.25 22.28
CA GLN A 359 -28.71 -6.49 21.71
C GLN A 359 -27.62 -7.41 21.12
N PHE A 360 -27.38 -8.57 21.75
CA PHE A 360 -26.47 -9.59 21.25
C PHE A 360 -27.02 -10.32 20.04
N GLN A 361 -28.34 -10.51 19.96
CA GLN A 361 -28.99 -11.11 18.81
C GLN A 361 -28.81 -10.24 17.56
N GLN A 362 -29.00 -8.92 17.66
CA GLN A 362 -28.74 -8.01 16.52
C GLN A 362 -27.28 -7.99 16.06
N VAL A 363 -26.32 -8.10 16.98
CA VAL A 363 -24.89 -8.15 16.64
C VAL A 363 -24.54 -9.50 16.02
N ALA A 364 -25.04 -10.60 16.58
CA ALA A 364 -24.89 -11.95 16.02
C ALA A 364 -25.52 -12.07 14.63
N ASP A 365 -26.72 -11.52 14.41
CA ASP A 365 -27.41 -11.52 13.12
C ASP A 365 -26.63 -10.71 12.07
N LYS A 366 -26.02 -9.59 12.47
CA LYS A 366 -25.13 -8.80 11.60
C LYS A 366 -23.83 -9.54 11.27
N ILE A 367 -23.23 -10.21 12.25
CA ILE A 367 -22.02 -11.03 12.08
C ILE A 367 -22.32 -12.25 11.18
N VAL A 368 -23.45 -12.92 11.37
CA VAL A 368 -23.89 -14.06 10.55
C VAL A 368 -24.26 -13.62 9.13
N ALA A 369 -24.86 -12.44 8.94
CA ALA A 369 -25.07 -11.86 7.61
C ALA A 369 -23.74 -11.51 6.92
N LEU A 370 -22.75 -11.01 7.68
CA LEU A 370 -21.38 -10.80 7.20
C LEU A 370 -20.73 -12.11 6.73
N PHE A 371 -20.71 -13.15 7.58
CA PHE A 371 -20.03 -14.41 7.28
C PHE A 371 -20.77 -15.30 6.29
N GLY A 372 -22.11 -15.26 6.28
CA GLY A 372 -22.95 -16.03 5.36
C GLY A 372 -22.78 -15.62 3.89
N ALA A 373 -22.36 -14.38 3.63
CA ALA A 373 -22.03 -13.89 2.29
C ALA A 373 -20.63 -14.31 1.80
N CYS A 374 -19.70 -14.62 2.72
CA CYS A 374 -18.30 -14.97 2.43
C CYS A 374 -18.06 -16.43 2.06
N MET A 375 -18.89 -17.35 2.54
CA MET A 375 -18.55 -18.79 2.56
C MET A 375 -19.39 -19.64 1.59
N SER A 376 -19.74 -19.10 0.43
CA SER A 376 -20.53 -19.79 -0.60
C SER A 376 -19.81 -20.92 -1.37
N LYS A 377 -18.60 -21.34 -0.95
CA LYS A 377 -17.90 -22.49 -1.53
C LYS A 377 -18.02 -23.73 -0.61
N PRO A 378 -18.76 -24.78 -1.02
CA PRO A 378 -18.80 -26.05 -0.28
C PRO A 378 -17.43 -26.73 -0.26
N GLY A 379 -17.01 -27.26 0.89
CA GLY A 379 -15.92 -28.24 0.98
C GLY A 379 -14.53 -27.78 1.43
N VAL A 380 -14.36 -26.54 1.93
CA VAL A 380 -13.05 -26.03 2.42
C VAL A 380 -13.08 -25.86 3.95
N ALA A 381 -12.00 -26.27 4.64
CA ALA A 381 -11.82 -26.03 6.07
C ALA A 381 -11.46 -24.55 6.33
N HIS A 382 -12.07 -23.93 7.34
CA HIS A 382 -11.87 -22.52 7.66
C HIS A 382 -11.24 -22.39 9.06
N TYR A 383 -10.13 -21.66 9.18
CA TYR A 383 -9.46 -21.36 10.45
C TYR A 383 -9.60 -19.89 10.79
N ILE A 384 -9.74 -19.56 12.08
CA ILE A 384 -9.80 -18.18 12.58
C ILE A 384 -8.67 -17.98 13.61
N ARG A 385 -7.81 -16.99 13.37
CA ARG A 385 -6.77 -16.53 14.30
C ARG A 385 -7.15 -15.13 14.83
N GLY A 386 -7.36 -14.99 16.13
CA GLY A 386 -7.59 -13.67 16.74
C GLY A 386 -6.38 -13.20 17.54
N LYS A 387 -6.09 -11.90 17.53
CA LYS A 387 -5.22 -11.28 18.54
C LYS A 387 -5.93 -10.09 19.17
N ILE A 388 -6.06 -10.13 20.49
CA ILE A 388 -6.51 -8.99 21.30
C ILE A 388 -5.27 -8.17 21.66
N ILE A 389 -5.32 -6.87 21.40
CA ILE A 389 -4.31 -5.93 21.90
C ILE A 389 -4.99 -5.02 22.92
N ASP A 390 -4.62 -5.16 24.19
CA ASP A 390 -4.98 -4.19 25.22
C ASP A 390 -4.23 -2.88 24.95
N LEU A 391 -4.96 -1.76 24.84
CA LEU A 391 -4.37 -0.44 24.66
C LEU A 391 -3.97 0.12 26.04
N PRO A 392 -2.67 0.22 26.35
CA PRO A 392 -2.22 0.55 27.69
C PRO A 392 -2.18 2.07 27.86
N SER A 393 -3.34 2.72 28.08
CA SER A 393 -3.39 4.07 28.69
C SER A 393 -4.78 4.68 28.90
N VAL A 394 -5.90 4.08 28.50
CA VAL A 394 -7.22 4.73 28.69
C VAL A 394 -7.98 4.09 29.87
N PRO A 395 -8.28 4.84 30.95
CA PRO A 395 -9.25 4.40 31.93
C PRO A 395 -10.62 4.30 31.23
N ASN A 396 -11.16 3.09 31.13
CA ASN A 396 -12.51 2.76 30.63
C ASN A 396 -12.82 2.94 29.12
N SER A 397 -11.90 2.78 28.17
CA SER A 397 -12.32 2.75 26.74
C SER A 397 -11.38 2.00 25.79
N GLY A 398 -11.93 1.00 25.10
CA GLY A 398 -11.43 0.47 23.82
C GLY A 398 -10.62 -0.81 23.90
N VAL A 399 -11.15 -1.89 23.31
CA VAL A 399 -10.36 -3.07 22.94
C VAL A 399 -10.16 -3.08 21.44
N LEU A 400 -8.93 -3.36 21.01
CA LEU A 400 -8.60 -3.63 19.62
C LEU A 400 -8.80 -5.13 19.36
N LEU A 401 -9.83 -5.47 18.60
CA LEU A 401 -10.05 -6.83 18.10
C LEU A 401 -9.50 -6.93 16.68
N VAL A 402 -8.41 -7.67 16.51
CA VAL A 402 -7.86 -8.03 15.20
C VAL A 402 -8.25 -9.48 14.91
N TRP A 403 -9.05 -9.68 13.88
CA TRP A 403 -9.46 -11.00 13.41
C TRP A 403 -8.67 -11.35 12.16
N HIS A 404 -8.07 -12.55 12.10
CA HIS A 404 -7.51 -13.15 10.90
C HIS A 404 -8.35 -14.38 10.52
N LEU A 405 -8.75 -14.50 9.26
CA LEU A 405 -9.25 -15.77 8.74
C LEU A 405 -8.12 -16.42 7.93
N LEU A 406 -7.74 -17.66 8.27
CA LEU A 406 -6.80 -18.45 7.48
C LEU A 406 -7.60 -19.57 6.81
N MET A 407 -7.49 -19.72 5.50
CA MET A 407 -7.91 -20.94 4.82
C MET A 407 -6.69 -21.82 4.65
N ASP A 408 -6.80 -23.10 5.01
CA ASP A 408 -5.77 -24.08 4.68
C ASP A 408 -6.13 -24.66 3.31
N SER A 409 -5.29 -24.42 2.32
CA SER A 409 -5.33 -25.19 1.08
C SER A 409 -4.51 -26.45 1.30
N ASN A 410 -5.15 -27.61 1.25
CA ASN A 410 -4.42 -28.85 0.94
C ASN A 410 -3.69 -28.69 -0.40
#